data_AF-A0A7D7ZN42-F1
#
_entry.id   AF-A0A7D7ZN42-F1
#
_cell.length_a   1.000
_cell.length_b   1.000
_cell.length_c   1.000
_cell.angle_alpha   90.00
_cell.angle_beta   90.00
_cell.angle_gamma   90.00
#
_symmetry.space_group_name_H-M   'P 1'
#
loop_
_entity.id
_entity.type
_entity.pdbx_description
1 polymer ?
#
loop_
_entity_poly.entity_id
_entity_poly.type
_entity_poly.pdbx_seq_one_letter_code
_entity_poly.pdbx_strand_id
1 'polypeptide(L)'
;MGLLSLAPLHGFAAEPAVIAIIIDDIGHNIEAGKRVINSSLPVTCSILPARPHSIKLARLAHQNGKEVMLHLPMQASKSEKLGHGGLGRTCLSKNSLA
;
A
#
# COMPACT_ATOMS: atom_id res chain seq x y z
N MET A 1 51.87 33.38 11.61
CA MET A 1 51.32 32.13 12.19
C MET A 1 49.83 32.11 11.94
N GLY A 2 49.40 31.72 10.74
CA GLY A 2 47.99 31.65 10.37
C GLY A 2 47.52 30.21 10.46
N LEU A 3 46.52 29.93 11.30
CA LEU A 3 45.88 28.62 11.37
C LEU A 3 44.95 28.47 10.16
N LEU A 4 45.27 27.54 9.26
CA LEU A 4 44.31 27.03 8.27
C LEU A 4 43.29 26.15 9.02
N SER A 5 42.02 26.56 8.98
CA SER A 5 40.90 25.75 9.44
C SER A 5 40.55 24.71 8.37
N LEU A 6 40.72 23.42 8.67
CA LEU A 6 40.18 22.32 7.85
C LEU A 6 38.65 22.32 7.97
N ALA A 7 37.94 22.70 6.91
CA ALA A 7 36.52 22.40 6.79
C ALA A 7 36.35 20.90 6.53
N PRO A 8 35.37 20.22 7.16
CA PRO A 8 35.12 18.82 6.88
C PRO A 8 34.60 18.64 5.45
N LEU A 9 35.30 17.81 4.67
CA LEU A 9 34.81 17.28 3.41
C LEU A 9 33.60 16.40 3.74
N HIS A 10 32.40 16.93 3.54
CA HIS A 10 31.19 16.13 3.58
C HIS A 10 31.19 15.24 2.33
N GLY A 11 31.74 14.03 2.48
CA GLY A 11 31.50 12.97 1.52
C GLY A 11 30.01 12.71 1.46
N PHE A 12 29.43 12.78 0.27
CA PHE A 12 28.04 12.40 0.04
C PHE A 12 27.93 10.90 0.31
N ALA A 13 27.58 10.52 1.55
CA ALA A 13 27.26 9.14 1.85
C ALA A 13 26.03 8.79 1.02
N ALA A 14 26.15 7.81 0.12
CA ALA A 14 25.01 7.35 -0.65
C ALA A 14 23.96 6.82 0.34
N GLU A 15 22.76 7.39 0.31
CA GLU A 15 21.63 6.89 1.10
C GLU A 15 21.44 5.39 0.86
N PRO A 16 21.18 4.59 1.90
CA PRO A 16 20.99 3.16 1.75
C PRO A 16 19.80 2.86 0.84
N ALA A 17 19.92 1.83 0.01
CA ALA A 17 18.82 1.38 -0.84
C ALA A 17 17.63 0.90 0.03
N VAL A 18 16.42 1.36 -0.31
CA VAL A 18 15.19 1.03 0.41
C VAL A 18 14.30 0.14 -0.46
N ILE A 19 13.71 -0.89 0.16
CA ILE A 19 12.75 -1.80 -0.46
C ILE A 19 11.43 -1.72 0.31
N ALA A 20 10.32 -1.61 -0.41
CA ALA A 20 8.98 -1.73 0.14
C ALA A 20 8.29 -2.99 -0.40
N ILE A 21 7.58 -3.72 0.46
CA ILE A 21 6.83 -4.92 0.09
C ILE A 21 5.36 -4.67 0.40
N ILE A 22 4.53 -4.73 -0.64
CA ILE A 22 3.08 -4.57 -0.56
C ILE A 22 2.44 -5.92 -0.89
N ILE A 23 1.49 -6.35 -0.06
CA ILE A 23 0.71 -7.57 -0.29
C ILE A 23 -0.72 -7.16 -0.65
N ASP A 24 -1.07 -7.36 -1.92
CA ASP A 24 -2.39 -7.07 -2.49
C ASP A 24 -3.45 -8.14 -2.19
N ASP A 25 -4.69 -7.85 -2.58
CA ASP A 25 -5.86 -8.74 -2.54
C ASP A 25 -6.27 -9.26 -1.16
N ILE A 26 -5.89 -8.57 -0.08
CA ILE A 26 -6.36 -8.87 1.26
C ILE A 26 -7.84 -8.46 1.38
N GLY A 27 -8.68 -9.35 1.93
CA GLY A 27 -10.09 -9.03 2.23
C GLY A 27 -11.08 -10.19 2.07
N HIS A 28 -10.78 -11.16 1.21
CA HIS A 28 -11.65 -12.31 0.95
C HIS A 28 -11.47 -13.46 1.94
N ASN A 29 -10.23 -13.83 2.26
CA ASN A 29 -9.90 -14.94 3.14
C ASN A 29 -9.34 -14.41 4.46
N ILE A 30 -10.08 -14.62 5.55
CA ILE A 30 -9.73 -14.14 6.89
C ILE A 30 -8.41 -14.73 7.40
N GLU A 31 -8.17 -16.02 7.17
CA GLU A 31 -6.99 -16.71 7.69
C GLU A 31 -5.74 -16.34 6.90
N ALA A 32 -5.85 -16.18 5.57
CA ALA A 32 -4.76 -15.65 4.76
C ALA A 32 -4.38 -14.22 5.17
N GLY A 33 -5.39 -13.34 5.34
CA GLY A 33 -5.16 -11.97 5.80
C GLY A 33 -4.46 -11.91 7.17
N LYS A 34 -4.94 -12.71 8.14
CA LYS A 34 -4.30 -12.81 9.46
C LYS A 34 -2.85 -13.29 9.40
N ARG A 35 -2.51 -14.24 8.51
CA ARG A 35 -1.11 -14.68 8.36
C ARG A 35 -0.19 -13.55 7.91
N VAL A 36 -0.63 -12.71 6.98
CA VAL A 36 0.13 -11.54 6.54
C VAL A 36 0.26 -10.53 7.67
N ILE A 37 -0.84 -10.22 8.36
CA ILE A 37 -0.88 -9.24 9.44
C ILE A 37 0.00 -9.66 10.63
N ASN A 38 -0.03 -10.93 11.01
CA ASN A 38 0.74 -11.46 12.14
C ASN A 38 2.21 -11.75 11.80
N SER A 39 2.63 -11.54 10.54
CA SER A 39 4.02 -11.72 10.13
C SER A 39 4.92 -10.70 10.85
N SER A 40 6.14 -11.11 11.22
CA SER A 40 7.15 -10.20 11.77
C SER A 40 7.76 -9.26 10.72
N LEU A 41 7.53 -9.51 9.43
CA LEU A 41 8.08 -8.71 8.35
C LEU A 41 7.38 -7.33 8.24
N PRO A 42 8.12 -6.25 7.95
CA PRO A 42 7.57 -4.92 7.73
C PRO A 42 6.95 -4.83 6.33
N VAL A 43 5.75 -5.39 6.17
CA VAL A 43 4.98 -5.36 4.92
C VAL A 43 3.79 -4.41 5.03
N THR A 44 3.45 -3.76 3.91
CA THR A 44 2.23 -2.97 3.77
C THR A 44 1.07 -3.87 3.33
N CYS A 45 -0.07 -3.76 4.01
CA CYS A 45 -1.27 -4.52 3.72
C CYS A 45 -2.19 -3.73 2.78
N SER A 46 -2.37 -4.20 1.56
CA SER A 46 -3.24 -3.57 0.55
C SER A 46 -4.58 -4.31 0.50
N ILE A 47 -5.65 -3.62 0.92
CA ILE A 47 -6.93 -4.24 1.27
C ILE A 47 -8.01 -3.85 0.26
N LEU A 48 -8.62 -4.86 -0.34
CA LEU A 48 -9.76 -4.70 -1.24
C LEU A 48 -10.96 -4.12 -0.47
N PRO A 49 -11.69 -3.13 -1.01
CA PRO A 49 -12.95 -2.70 -0.45
C PRO A 49 -14.06 -3.74 -0.65
N ALA A 50 -15.13 -3.65 0.16
CA ALA A 50 -16.36 -4.42 0.01
C ALA A 50 -16.20 -5.95 -0.07
N ARG A 51 -15.18 -6.52 0.61
CA ARG A 51 -15.02 -7.97 0.79
C ARG A 51 -15.50 -8.39 2.17
N PRO A 52 -15.84 -9.68 2.39
CA PRO A 52 -16.41 -10.14 3.66
C PRO A 52 -15.59 -9.76 4.91
N HIS A 53 -14.29 -9.56 4.76
CA HIS A 53 -13.39 -9.28 5.88
C HIS A 53 -12.59 -7.98 5.75
N SER A 54 -12.87 -7.13 4.75
CA SER A 54 -12.08 -5.90 4.49
C SER A 54 -11.91 -5.02 5.71
N ILE A 55 -13.03 -4.60 6.33
CA ILE A 55 -13.02 -3.68 7.47
C ILE A 55 -12.32 -4.33 8.68
N LYS A 56 -12.59 -5.61 8.93
CA LYS A 56 -12.00 -6.34 10.06
C LYS A 56 -10.49 -6.48 9.91
N LEU A 57 -10.03 -6.88 8.73
CA LEU A 57 -8.61 -7.04 8.43
C LEU A 57 -7.88 -5.69 8.39
N ALA A 58 -8.51 -4.62 7.89
CA ALA A 58 -7.91 -3.28 7.91
C ALA A 58 -7.67 -2.77 9.32
N ARG A 59 -8.68 -2.89 10.18
CA ARG A 59 -8.54 -2.52 11.60
C ARG A 59 -7.48 -3.36 12.29
N LEU A 60 -7.48 -4.68 12.06
CA LEU A 60 -6.51 -5.58 12.66
C LEU A 60 -5.08 -5.26 12.18
N ALA A 61 -4.87 -5.02 10.89
CA ALA A 61 -3.59 -4.66 10.32
C ALA A 61 -3.04 -3.38 10.96
N HIS A 62 -3.87 -2.34 11.02
CA HIS A 62 -3.51 -1.06 11.65
C HIS A 62 -3.18 -1.24 13.15
N GLN A 63 -3.99 -2.00 13.89
CA GLN A 63 -3.74 -2.30 15.31
C GLN A 63 -2.44 -3.09 15.53
N ASN A 64 -2.01 -3.90 14.57
CA ASN A 64 -0.74 -4.64 14.61
C ASN A 64 0.44 -3.83 14.05
N GLY A 65 0.29 -2.52 13.86
CA GLY A 65 1.35 -1.64 13.39
C GLY A 65 1.74 -1.85 11.92
N LYS A 66 0.88 -2.51 11.12
CA LYS A 66 1.07 -2.59 9.68
C LYS A 66 0.55 -1.31 9.01
N GLU A 67 1.25 -0.87 7.98
CA GLU A 67 0.70 0.13 7.05
C GLU A 67 -0.48 -0.48 6.28
N VAL A 68 -1.52 0.32 6.06
CA VAL A 68 -2.74 -0.10 5.37
C VAL A 68 -2.98 0.79 4.15
N MET A 69 -3.08 0.16 2.99
CA MET A 69 -3.43 0.79 1.72
C MET A 69 -4.78 0.30 1.21
N LEU A 70 -5.49 1.15 0.47
CA LEU A 70 -6.70 0.75 -0.26
C LEU A 70 -6.29 0.09 -1.59
N HIS A 71 -6.64 -1.19 -1.76
CA HIS A 71 -6.53 -1.88 -3.05
C HIS A 71 -7.78 -1.58 -3.89
N LEU A 72 -7.79 -0.41 -4.54
CA LEU A 72 -8.96 0.07 -5.29
C LEU A 72 -9.07 -0.64 -6.64
N PRO A 73 -10.13 -1.43 -6.92
CA PRO A 73 -10.27 -2.07 -8.22
C PRO A 73 -10.44 -1.05 -9.34
N MET A 74 -9.84 -1.29 -10.50
CA MET A 74 -9.94 -0.43 -11.68
C MET A 74 -10.20 -1.26 -12.93
N GLN A 75 -10.73 -0.62 -13.97
CA GLN A 75 -10.96 -1.27 -15.26
C GLN A 75 -9.65 -1.80 -15.88
N ALA A 76 -9.64 -3.10 -16.19
CA ALA A 76 -8.54 -3.73 -16.90
C ALA A 76 -8.43 -3.20 -18.34
N SER A 77 -7.22 -3.24 -18.90
CA SER A 77 -6.99 -2.87 -20.30
C SER A 77 -7.69 -3.80 -21.29
N LYS A 78 -7.91 -5.07 -20.90
CA LYS A 78 -8.73 -6.04 -21.62
C LYS A 78 -10.18 -5.95 -21.14
N SER A 79 -11.12 -6.37 -21.97
CA SER A 79 -12.56 -6.31 -21.72
C SER A 79 -13.03 -7.33 -20.66
N GLU A 80 -12.41 -7.30 -19.49
CA GLU A 80 -12.80 -8.09 -18.32
C GLU A 80 -13.92 -7.37 -17.56
N LYS A 81 -14.78 -8.17 -16.90
CA LYS A 81 -15.84 -7.62 -16.06
C LYS A 81 -15.24 -6.88 -14.88
N LEU A 82 -15.65 -5.62 -14.70
CA LEU A 82 -15.24 -4.82 -13.55
C LEU A 82 -15.85 -5.40 -12.27
N GLY A 83 -15.02 -5.58 -11.25
CA GLY A 83 -15.49 -5.97 -9.93
C GLY A 83 -16.37 -4.90 -9.30
N HIS A 84 -17.21 -5.30 -8.34
CA HIS A 84 -18.01 -4.36 -7.55
C HIS A 84 -17.14 -3.25 -6.95
N GLY A 85 -17.58 -2.00 -7.08
CA GLY A 85 -16.87 -0.82 -6.59
C GLY A 85 -15.63 -0.43 -7.41
N GLY A 86 -15.40 -1.05 -8.57
CA GLY A 86 -14.28 -0.72 -9.41
C GLY A 86 -14.45 0.62 -10.14
N LEU A 87 -13.34 1.33 -10.34
CA LEU A 87 -13.32 2.56 -11.13
C LEU A 87 -13.21 2.23 -12.62
N GLY A 88 -14.27 2.57 -13.36
CA GLY A 88 -14.32 2.50 -14.81
C GLY A 88 -13.84 3.78 -15.49
N ARG A 89 -13.61 3.71 -16.81
CA ARG A 89 -13.22 4.89 -17.62
C ARG A 89 -14.22 6.05 -17.53
N THR A 90 -15.50 5.76 -17.28
CA THR A 90 -16.56 6.75 -17.12
C THR A 90 -16.63 7.36 -15.73
N CYS A 91 -16.07 6.71 -14.70
CA CYS A 91 -16.11 7.16 -13.30
C CYS A 91 -15.17 8.34 -13.00
N LEU A 92 -14.16 8.56 -13.86
CA LEU A 92 -13.17 9.65 -13.71
C LEU A 92 -13.48 10.86 -14.60
N SER A 93 -14.51 10.76 -15.46
CA SER A 93 -15.06 11.92 -16.15
C SER A 93 -15.91 12.73 -15.17
N LYS A 94 -15.74 14.06 -15.15
CA LYS A 94 -16.23 15.01 -14.13
C LYS A 94 -17.76 15.09 -13.90
N ASN A 95 -18.56 14.05 -14.17
CA ASN A 95 -20.01 14.12 -14.04
C ASN A 95 -20.75 12.81 -13.69
N SER A 96 -20.08 11.80 -13.11
CA SER A 96 -20.73 10.53 -12.79
C SER A 96 -21.00 10.34 -11.29
N LEU A 97 -21.82 11.22 -10.72
CA LEU A 97 -22.65 10.90 -9.55
C LEU A 97 -24.09 10.85 -10.05
N ALA A 98 -24.58 9.63 -10.26
CA ALA A 98 -26.00 9.31 -10.37
C ALA A 98 -26.21 7.98 -9.64
#